data_AF-A0A081BDR4-F1
#
_entry.id   AF-A0A081BDR4-F1
#
_cell.length_a   1.000
_cell.length_b   1.000
_cell.length_c   1.000
_cell.angle_alpha   90.00
_cell.angle_beta   90.00
_cell.angle_gamma   90.00
#
_symmetry.space_group_name_H-M   'P 1'
#
loop_
_entity.id
_entity.type
_entity.pdbx_description
1 polymer ?
#
loop_
_entity_poly.entity_id
_entity_poly.type
_entity_poly.pdbx_seq_one_letter_code
_entity_poly.pdbx_strand_id
1 'polypeptide(L)' 'MQNTQLYGFYEAAAVEQVTVLPGSPRRETIESAGVGVRTALFDQVNLDLYVAKPFEKTVQAERDRDARVFFQISSSF' A
#
# COMPACT_ATOMS: atom_id res chain seq x y z
N MET A 1 7.72 19.65 18.28
CA MET A 1 6.64 20.13 17.39
C MET A 1 5.99 18.90 16.77
N GLN A 2 4.67 18.76 16.84
CA GLN A 2 3.98 17.66 16.16
C GLN A 2 4.09 17.88 14.64
N ASN A 3 4.79 16.98 13.95
CA ASN A 3 4.93 17.04 12.51
C ASN A 3 3.83 16.17 11.89
N THR A 4 2.76 16.80 11.43
CA THR A 4 1.67 16.14 10.71
C THR A 4 1.79 16.45 9.23
N GLN A 5 1.81 15.41 8.41
CA GLN A 5 1.93 15.49 6.96
C GLN A 5 0.73 14.81 6.30
N LEU A 6 0.06 15.54 5.42
CA LEU A 6 -0.87 14.96 4.45
C LEU A 6 -0.12 14.60 3.18
N TYR A 7 -0.44 13.45 2.59
CA TYR A 7 0.20 13.01 1.35
C TYR A 7 -0.78 12.24 0.46
N GLY A 8 -0.46 12.23 -0.83
CA GLY A 8 -1.09 11.38 -1.83
C GLY A 8 -0.02 10.55 -2.52
N PHE A 9 -0.41 9.40 -3.06
CA PHE A 9 0.50 8.52 -3.77
C PHE A 9 -0.18 7.80 -4.93
N TYR A 10 0.65 7.39 -5.87
CA TYR A 10 0.33 6.47 -6.95
C TYR A 10 1.47 5.46 -7.02
N GLU A 11 1.14 4.18 -7.11
CA GLU A 11 2.12 3.10 -7.14
C GLU A 11 1.76 2.04 -8.18
N ALA A 12 2.80 1.42 -8.72
CA ALA A 12 2.70 0.28 -9.62
C ALA A 12 3.75 -0.75 -9.21
N ALA A 13 3.32 -1.99 -8.97
CA ALA A 13 4.16 -3.11 -8.61
C ALA A 13 3.98 -4.24 -9.62
N ALA A 14 5.06 -4.95 -9.95
CA ALA A 14 5.00 -6.10 -10.83
C ALA A 14 5.72 -7.31 -10.23
N VAL A 15 5.13 -8.49 -10.45
CA VAL A 15 5.71 -9.78 -10.09
C VAL A 15 6.01 -10.53 -11.38
N GLU A 16 7.25 -10.98 -11.54
CA GLU A 16 7.67 -11.84 -12.66
C GLU A 16 7.98 -13.25 -12.15
N GLN A 17 7.42 -14.25 -12.82
CA GLN A 17 7.64 -15.66 -12.49
C GLN A 17 8.91 -16.18 -13.18
N VAL A 18 9.87 -16.66 -12.39
CA VAL A 18 11.13 -17.25 -12.91
C VAL A 18 10.86 -18.60 -13.59
N THR A 19 9.89 -19.37 -13.09
CA THR A 19 9.42 -20.61 -13.71
C THR A 19 7.93 -20.49 -14.00
N VAL A 20 7.56 -20.42 -15.27
CA VAL A 20 6.19 -20.19 -15.71
C VAL A 20 5.51 -21.54 -15.95
N LEU A 21 4.38 -21.77 -15.27
CA LEU A 21 3.54 -22.94 -15.56
C LEU A 21 2.81 -22.76 -16.89
N PRO A 22 2.53 -23.83 -17.66
CA PRO A 22 1.74 -23.74 -18.88
C PRO A 22 0.40 -23.04 -18.63
N GLY A 23 0.12 -21.97 -19.39
CA GLY A 23 -1.12 -21.19 -19.27
C GLY A 23 -1.09 -20.06 -18.24
N SER A 24 -0.02 -19.90 -17.46
CA SER A 24 0.12 -18.79 -16.51
C SER A 24 0.78 -17.56 -17.15
N PRO A 25 0.36 -16.33 -16.79
CA PRO A 25 1.05 -15.12 -17.21
C PRO A 25 2.45 -15.04 -16.58
N ARG A 26 3.47 -14.76 -17.40
CA ARG A 26 4.87 -14.61 -16.95
C ARG A 26 5.04 -13.42 -16.00
N ARG A 27 4.31 -12.33 -16.25
CA ARG A 27 4.37 -11.09 -15.49
C ARG A 27 2.97 -10.66 -15.12
N GLU A 28 2.80 -10.22 -13.89
CA GLU A 28 1.59 -9.60 -13.39
C GLU A 28 1.92 -8.23 -12.83
N THR A 29 1.09 -7.24 -13.13
CA THR A 29 1.22 -5.87 -12.60
C THR A 29 -0.01 -5.55 -11.76
N ILE A 30 0.18 -4.73 -10.71
CA ILE A 30 -0.88 -4.17 -9.87
C ILE A 30 -0.59 -2.69 -9.70
N GLU A 31 -1.62 -1.88 -9.90
CA GLU A 31 -1.55 -0.43 -9.72
C GLU A 31 -2.55 0.03 -8.67
N SER A 32 -2.16 1.03 -7.87
CA SER A 32 -2.98 1.60 -6.81
C SER A 32 -2.72 3.09 -6.66
N ALA A 33 -3.69 3.81 -6.11
CA ALA A 33 -3.48 5.17 -5.61
C ALA A 33 -4.17 5.36 -4.27
N GLY A 34 -3.71 6.33 -3.51
CA GLY A 34 -4.26 6.61 -2.21
C GLY A 34 -3.87 7.95 -1.63
N VAL A 35 -4.43 8.20 -0.46
CA VAL A 35 -4.16 9.38 0.36
C VAL A 35 -3.96 8.95 1.80
N GLY A 36 -3.12 9.67 2.51
CA GLY A 36 -2.80 9.36 3.89
C GLY A 36 -2.41 10.57 4.71
N VAL A 37 -2.35 10.32 6.01
CA VAL A 37 -1.84 11.24 7.01
C VAL A 37 -0.79 10.50 7.84
N ARG A 38 0.36 11.15 8.02
CA ARG A 38 1.40 10.69 8.93
C ARG A 38 1.63 11.73 9.99
N THR A 39 1.78 11.30 11.24
CA THR A 39 2.01 12.20 12.36
C THR A 39 2.96 11.60 13.39
N ALA A 40 3.87 12.43 13.90
CA ALA A 40 4.67 12.11 15.08
C ALA A 40 3.89 12.49 16.35
N LEU A 41 3.47 11.48 17.12
CA LEU A 41 2.83 11.64 18.42
C LEU A 41 3.95 11.49 19.45
N PHE A 42 4.48 12.58 20.00
CA PHE A 42 5.73 12.59 20.81
C PHE A 42 7.02 12.37 19.99
N ASP A 43 8.16 12.43 20.67
CA ASP A 43 9.49 12.33 20.01
C ASP A 43 9.83 10.91 19.53
N GLN A 44 9.04 9.91 19.94
CA GLN A 44 9.37 8.50 19.78
C GLN A 44 8.34 7.73 18.97
N VAL A 45 7.06 8.17 18.94
CA VAL A 45 5.97 7.41 18.33
C VAL A 45 5.53 8.07 17.01
N ASN A 46 5.49 7.26 15.96
CA ASN A 46 5.00 7.67 14.64
C ASN A 46 3.74 6.87 14.30
N LEU A 47 2.74 7.57 13.79
CA LEU A 47 1.50 7.00 13.29
C LEU A 47 1.34 7.35 11.82
N ASP A 48 1.00 6.35 11.02
CA ASP A 48 0.63 6.48 9.61
C ASP A 48 -0.74 5.84 9.40
N LEU A 49 -1.63 6.54 8.72
CA LEU A 49 -2.96 6.07 8.34
C LEU A 49 -3.21 6.48 6.88
N TYR A 50 -3.53 5.51 6.03
CA TYR A 50 -3.83 5.78 4.63
C TYR A 50 -4.93 4.90 4.08
N VAL A 51 -5.57 5.38 3.02
CA VAL A 51 -6.56 4.65 2.25
C VAL A 51 -6.03 4.49 0.83
N ALA A 52 -6.02 3.25 0.33
CA ALA A 52 -5.55 2.92 -1.01
C ALA A 52 -6.67 2.23 -1.81
N LYS A 53 -6.76 2.52 -3.11
CA LYS A 53 -7.67 1.86 -4.04
C LYS A 53 -6.89 1.23 -5.21
N PRO A 54 -6.97 -0.09 -5.42
CA PRO A 54 -6.39 -0.75 -6.59
C PRO A 54 -7.23 -0.48 -7.85
N PHE A 55 -6.57 -0.35 -9.00
CA PHE A 55 -7.24 -0.06 -10.28
C PHE A 55 -7.48 -1.30 -11.14
N GLU A 56 -6.47 -2.14 -11.28
CA GLU A 56 -6.47 -3.19 -12.31
C GLU A 56 -6.85 -4.56 -11.77
N LYS A 57 -6.35 -4.92 -10.58
CA LYS A 57 -6.42 -6.31 -10.11
C LYS A 57 -7.16 -6.46 -8.80
N THR A 58 -7.99 -7.49 -8.79
CA THR A 58 -8.48 -8.14 -7.61
C THR A 58 -7.28 -8.78 -6.89
N VAL A 59 -6.89 -8.30 -5.71
CA VAL A 59 -5.80 -8.92 -4.93
C VAL A 59 -6.22 -10.38 -4.68
N GLN A 60 -5.40 -11.35 -5.12
CA GLN A 60 -5.79 -12.77 -5.06
C GLN A 60 -6.15 -13.24 -3.64
N ALA A 61 -5.59 -12.59 -2.61
CA ALA A 61 -5.89 -12.86 -1.20
C ALA A 61 -7.34 -12.53 -0.79
N GLU A 62 -7.92 -11.43 -1.29
CA GLU A 62 -9.25 -10.95 -0.86
C GLU A 62 -10.34 -10.99 -1.93
N ARG A 63 -9.99 -11.24 -3.21
CA ARG A 63 -10.98 -11.21 -4.31
C ARG A 63 -11.77 -9.88 -4.43
N ASP A 64 -11.20 -8.75 -3.99
CA ASP A 64 -11.86 -7.44 -4.08
C ASP A 64 -10.95 -6.28 -4.58
N ARG A 65 -11.54 -5.30 -5.27
CA ARG A 65 -10.97 -4.03 -5.74
C ARG A 65 -11.38 -2.83 -4.87
N ASP A 66 -12.10 -3.07 -3.79
CA ASP A 66 -12.53 -2.01 -2.88
C ASP A 66 -11.36 -1.25 -2.24
N ALA A 67 -11.65 -0.02 -1.83
CA ALA A 67 -10.69 0.81 -1.11
C ALA A 67 -10.38 0.17 0.25
N ARG A 68 -9.11 0.20 0.63
CA ARG A 68 -8.60 -0.44 1.85
C ARG A 68 -7.95 0.59 2.74
N VAL A 69 -8.20 0.48 4.03
CA VAL A 69 -7.58 1.31 5.06
C VAL A 69 -6.41 0.56 5.66
N PHE A 70 -5.27 1.24 5.75
CA PHE A 70 -4.05 0.72 6.34
C PHE A 70 -3.56 1.68 7.40
N PHE A 71 -2.95 1.14 8.45
CA PHE A 71 -2.31 1.93 9.47
C PHE A 71 -1.03 1.28 9.94
N GLN A 72 -0.11 2.10 10.42
CA GLN A 72 1.13 1.67 11.04
C GLN A 72 1.39 2.53 12.28
N ILE A 73 1.80 1.88 13.36
CA ILE A 73 2.31 2.53 14.57
C ILE A 73 3.73 2.02 14.77
N SER A 74 4.70 2.93 14.88
CA SER A 74 6.08 2.59 15.19
C SER A 74 6.61 3.44 16.33
N SER A 75 7.56 2.88 17.09
CA SER A 75 8.27 3.58 18.15
C SER A 75 9.77 3.42 17.95
N SER A 76 10.55 4.49 18.14
CA SER A 76 12.01 4.46 18.19
C SER A 76 12.50 4.78 19.59
N PHE A 77 13.46 4.01 20.10
CA PHE A 77 14.08 4.16 21.43
C PHE A 77 15.58 4.41 21.31
#